data_AF-A0A2K3KV81-F1
#
_entry.id   AF-A0A2K3KV81-F1
#
_cell.length_a   1.000
_cell.length_b   1.000
_cell.length_c   1.000
_cell.angle_alpha   90.00
_cell.angle_beta   90.00
_cell.angle_gamma   90.00
#
_symmetry.space_group_name_H-M   'P 1'
#
loop_
_entity.id
_entity.type
_entity.pdbx_description
1 polymer ?
#
loop_
_entity_poly.entity_id
_entity_poly.type
_entity_poly.pdbx_seq_one_letter_code
_entity_poly.pdbx_strand_id
1 'polypeptide(L)'
;MIRFSVVFLLCVVSSYAIKVVDVDTICKNVNDNPPFCLNLLKSKNGTDLVTLAQYTITVARIDLTTTVNVINKLISQSGSDLKAKDHYEYCLSLFGTGGGGALSLLGDGEQHLKNGDYDSFNVQVNSIIADYSECIKGRTPGVPPYDDKSVLPKYAEVVHDVVDILSAIALFLVD
;
A
#
# COMPACT_ATOMS: atom_id res chain seq x y z
N MET A 1 14.86 -36.33 55.15
CA MET A 1 15.60 -35.94 53.94
C MET A 1 14.60 -35.36 52.94
N ILE A 2 14.42 -34.03 52.92
CA ILE A 2 13.43 -33.35 52.08
C ILE A 2 14.16 -32.85 50.83
N ARG A 3 13.74 -33.30 49.64
CA ARG A 3 14.28 -32.84 48.35
C ARG A 3 13.53 -31.58 47.93
N PHE A 4 14.23 -30.44 47.88
CA PHE A 4 13.73 -29.23 47.23
C PHE A 4 13.94 -29.37 45.71
N SER A 5 12.87 -29.59 44.97
CA SER A 5 12.90 -29.48 43.50
C SER A 5 12.69 -28.02 43.13
N VAL A 6 13.75 -27.33 42.70
CA VAL A 6 13.67 -25.99 42.14
C VAL A 6 13.25 -26.13 40.68
N VAL A 7 11.98 -25.84 40.37
CA VAL A 7 11.49 -25.71 39.00
C VAL A 7 11.83 -24.29 38.54
N PHE A 8 12.88 -24.15 37.74
CA PHE A 8 13.16 -22.90 37.02
C PHE A 8 12.19 -22.80 35.83
N LEU A 9 11.11 -22.03 35.99
CA LEU A 9 10.29 -21.58 34.87
C LEU A 9 11.08 -20.53 34.10
N LEU A 10 11.66 -20.92 32.96
CA LEU A 10 12.22 -19.98 31.99
C LEU A 10 11.06 -19.30 31.25
N CYS A 11 10.62 -18.15 31.75
CA CYS A 11 9.80 -17.25 30.95
C CYS A 11 10.68 -16.74 29.80
N VAL A 12 10.55 -17.35 28.62
CA VAL A 12 11.12 -16.81 27.38
C VAL A 12 10.27 -15.58 27.04
N VAL A 13 10.65 -14.43 27.59
CA VAL A 13 10.13 -13.16 27.11
C VAL A 13 10.73 -13.00 25.72
N SER A 14 9.95 -13.30 24.68
CA SER A 14 10.34 -12.97 23.31
C SER A 14 10.47 -11.46 23.25
N SER A 15 11.70 -10.96 23.33
CA SER A 15 12.01 -9.58 23.02
C SER A 15 11.75 -9.44 21.53
N TYR A 16 10.58 -8.92 21.15
CA TYR A 16 10.34 -8.42 19.81
C TYR A 16 11.38 -7.31 19.57
N ALA A 17 12.49 -7.67 18.93
CA ALA A 17 13.50 -6.70 18.56
C ALA A 17 12.82 -5.70 17.63
N ILE A 18 12.82 -4.43 18.04
CA ILE A 18 12.30 -3.34 17.21
C ILE A 18 13.18 -3.27 15.97
N LYS A 19 12.65 -3.67 14.81
CA LYS A 19 13.35 -3.54 13.54
C LYS A 19 13.34 -2.05 13.15
N VAL A 20 14.51 -1.43 13.20
CA VAL A 20 14.75 -0.07 12.73
C VAL A 20 15.67 -0.18 11.52
N VAL A 21 15.21 0.33 10.38
CA VAL A 21 15.98 0.39 9.13
C VAL A 21 16.06 1.84 8.71
N ASP A 22 17.23 2.27 8.24
CA ASP A 22 17.41 3.64 7.76
C ASP A 22 16.58 3.89 6.49
N VAL A 23 15.97 5.07 6.41
CA VAL A 23 15.08 5.46 5.31
C VAL A 23 15.79 5.38 3.95
N ASP A 24 17.09 5.68 3.87
CA ASP A 24 17.85 5.57 2.61
C ASP A 24 17.93 4.11 2.13
N THR A 25 17.95 3.15 3.05
CA THR A 25 17.98 1.72 2.72
C THR A 25 16.61 1.26 2.21
N ILE A 26 15.53 1.76 2.82
CA ILE A 26 14.16 1.50 2.37
C ILE A 26 13.95 2.07 0.97
N CYS A 27 14.26 3.36 0.78
CA CYS A 27 14.00 4.06 -0.48
C CYS A 27 14.85 3.57 -1.66
N LYS A 28 15.98 2.88 -1.41
CA LYS A 28 16.75 2.19 -2.46
C LYS A 28 16.04 0.96 -3.03
N ASN A 29 15.05 0.40 -2.32
CA ASN A 29 14.26 -0.75 -2.76
C ASN A 29 12.92 -0.34 -3.40
N VAL A 30 12.65 0.97 -3.51
CA VAL A 30 11.53 1.50 -4.30
C VAL A 30 11.95 1.52 -5.76
N ASN A 31 11.11 1.01 -6.66
CA ASN A 31 11.50 0.77 -8.05
C ASN A 31 11.45 2.05 -8.89
N ASP A 32 10.36 2.80 -8.77
CA ASP A 32 10.03 3.83 -9.75
C ASP A 32 10.41 5.25 -9.28
N ASN A 33 10.23 5.56 -7.99
CA ASN A 33 10.44 6.92 -7.48
C ASN A 33 11.15 7.03 -6.11
N PRO A 34 12.43 6.61 -6.01
CA PRO A 34 13.23 6.76 -4.78
C PRO A 34 13.26 8.20 -4.20
N PRO A 35 13.36 9.28 -5.00
CA PRO A 35 13.34 10.65 -4.46
C PRO A 35 12.02 11.01 -3.77
N PHE A 36 10.88 10.55 -4.29
CA PHE A 36 9.59 10.72 -3.63
C PHE A 36 9.56 10.02 -2.26
N CYS A 37 10.06 8.78 -2.20
CA CYS A 37 10.22 8.04 -0.94
C CYS A 37 11.05 8.81 0.09
N LEU A 38 12.24 9.29 -0.32
CA LEU A 38 13.11 10.05 0.56
C LEU A 38 12.40 11.29 1.11
N ASN A 39 11.72 12.05 0.24
CA ASN A 39 10.99 13.24 0.66
C ASN A 39 9.85 12.92 1.63
N LEU A 40 9.08 11.86 1.37
CA LEU A 40 7.95 11.46 2.21
C LEU A 40 8.39 10.99 3.60
N LEU A 41 9.47 10.20 3.66
CA LEU A 41 9.91 9.52 4.87
C LEU A 41 11.00 10.26 5.65
N LYS A 42 11.60 11.32 5.10
CA LYS A 42 12.72 12.07 5.73
C LYS A 42 12.47 12.45 7.19
N SER A 43 11.26 12.91 7.50
CA SER A 43 10.88 13.33 8.86
C SER A 43 10.70 12.18 9.85
N LYS A 44 10.75 10.93 9.38
CA LYS A 44 10.52 9.70 10.14
C LYS A 44 11.78 8.84 10.27
N ASN A 45 12.96 9.37 9.89
CA ASN A 45 14.18 8.58 9.98
C ASN A 45 14.46 8.12 11.43
N GLY A 46 14.93 6.88 11.58
CA GLY A 46 15.19 6.25 12.89
C GLY A 46 13.96 5.73 13.64
N THR A 47 12.78 5.75 13.00
CA THR A 47 11.56 5.15 13.56
C THR A 47 11.49 3.65 13.24
N ASP A 48 10.78 2.86 14.04
CA ASP A 48 10.54 1.45 13.74
C ASP A 48 9.68 1.23 12.49
N LEU A 49 9.87 0.09 11.84
CA LEU A 49 9.21 -0.24 10.57
C LEU A 49 7.68 -0.29 10.68
N VAL A 50 7.11 -0.70 11.82
CA VAL A 50 5.65 -0.79 11.98
C VAL A 50 5.05 0.61 12.05
N THR A 51 5.64 1.50 12.85
CA THR A 51 5.22 2.91 12.91
C THR A 51 5.41 3.60 11.55
N LEU A 52 6.49 3.29 10.83
CA LEU A 52 6.73 3.82 9.49
C LEU A 52 5.67 3.33 8.49
N ALA A 53 5.33 2.03 8.51
CA ALA A 53 4.26 1.46 7.69
C ALA A 53 2.90 2.10 8.01
N GLN A 54 2.55 2.27 9.29
CA GLN A 54 1.30 2.93 9.70
C GLN A 54 1.20 4.38 9.22
N TYR A 55 2.30 5.13 9.28
CA TYR A 55 2.37 6.46 8.71
C TYR A 55 2.10 6.44 7.21
N THR A 56 2.78 5.58 6.46
CA THR A 56 2.62 5.49 5.00
C THR A 56 1.23 4.96 4.60
N ILE A 57 0.61 4.06 5.38
CA ILE A 57 -0.80 3.63 5.20
C ILE A 57 -1.74 4.83 5.32
N THR A 58 -1.49 5.72 6.29
CA THR A 58 -2.32 6.93 6.46
C THR A 58 -2.23 7.84 5.25
N VAL A 59 -1.03 8.01 4.68
CA VAL A 59 -0.82 8.76 3.44
C VAL A 59 -1.54 8.08 2.27
N ALA A 60 -1.34 6.78 2.09
CA ALA A 60 -1.97 5.98 1.04
C ALA A 60 -3.51 6.08 1.09
N ARG A 61 -4.09 6.04 2.30
CA ARG A 61 -5.54 6.18 2.49
C ARG A 61 -6.07 7.53 2.02
N ILE A 62 -5.35 8.61 2.30
CA ILE A 62 -5.70 9.96 1.86
C ILE A 62 -5.64 10.06 0.34
N ASP A 63 -4.57 9.56 -0.27
CA ASP A 63 -4.37 9.62 -1.72
C ASP A 63 -5.35 8.71 -2.47
N LEU A 64 -5.62 7.50 -1.97
CA LEU A 64 -6.66 6.62 -2.51
C LEU A 64 -8.05 7.25 -2.43
N THR A 65 -8.41 7.83 -1.28
CA THR A 65 -9.71 8.51 -1.11
C THR A 65 -9.84 9.68 -2.09
N THR A 66 -8.77 10.43 -2.27
CA THR A 66 -8.72 11.54 -3.23
C THR A 66 -8.88 11.05 -4.66
N THR A 67 -8.18 9.98 -5.02
CA THR A 67 -8.28 9.34 -6.35
C THR A 67 -9.69 8.81 -6.61
N VAL A 68 -10.32 8.15 -5.64
CA VAL A 68 -11.72 7.70 -5.75
C VAL A 68 -12.68 8.86 -5.97
N ASN A 69 -12.47 9.99 -5.31
CA ASN A 69 -13.28 11.20 -5.54
C ASN A 69 -13.09 11.75 -6.96
N VAL A 70 -11.85 11.74 -7.48
CA VAL A 70 -11.55 12.12 -8.87
C VAL A 70 -12.26 11.18 -9.84
N ILE A 71 -12.20 9.87 -9.63
CA ILE A 71 -12.86 8.87 -10.49
C ILE A 71 -14.38 9.10 -10.51
N ASN A 72 -15.01 9.26 -9.35
CA ASN A 72 -16.45 9.54 -9.27
C ASN A 72 -16.85 10.81 -10.04
N LYS A 73 -16.02 11.85 -9.95
CA LYS A 73 -16.23 13.08 -10.72
C LYS A 73 -16.13 12.80 -12.22
N LEU A 74 -15.13 12.05 -12.67
CA LEU A 74 -14.94 11.70 -14.08
C LEU A 74 -16.10 10.86 -14.64
N ILE A 75 -16.62 9.90 -13.86
CA ILE A 75 -17.85 9.15 -14.20
C ILE A 75 -19.00 10.12 -14.45
N SER A 76 -19.25 11.06 -13.53
CA SER A 76 -20.33 12.05 -13.67
C SER A 76 -20.16 12.99 -14.87
N GLN A 77 -18.92 13.27 -15.26
CA GLN A 77 -18.56 14.17 -16.35
C GLN A 77 -18.48 13.48 -17.71
N SER A 78 -18.54 12.14 -17.74
CA SER A 78 -18.40 11.37 -18.98
C SER A 78 -19.57 11.58 -19.96
N GLY A 79 -20.73 12.01 -19.47
CA GLY A 79 -21.88 12.35 -20.32
C GLY A 79 -22.28 11.18 -21.24
N SER A 80 -22.19 11.41 -22.56
CA SER A 80 -22.48 10.39 -23.59
C SER A 80 -21.24 9.59 -24.03
N ASP A 81 -20.05 9.87 -23.52
CA ASP A 81 -18.85 9.07 -23.78
C ASP A 81 -18.91 7.79 -22.93
N LEU A 82 -19.51 6.75 -23.51
CA LEU A 82 -19.66 5.45 -22.86
C LEU A 82 -18.31 4.77 -22.60
N LYS A 83 -17.31 4.97 -23.46
CA LYS A 83 -16.00 4.33 -23.28
C LYS A 83 -15.26 4.93 -22.09
N ALA A 84 -15.31 6.26 -21.95
CA ALA A 84 -14.75 6.95 -20.80
C ALA A 84 -15.48 6.52 -19.52
N LYS A 85 -16.82 6.48 -19.56
CA LYS A 85 -17.63 6.06 -18.42
C LYS A 85 -17.29 4.64 -17.96
N ASP A 86 -17.27 3.67 -18.88
CA ASP A 86 -16.95 2.27 -18.57
C ASP A 86 -15.53 2.14 -17.99
N HIS A 87 -14.56 2.87 -18.54
CA HIS A 87 -13.20 2.90 -18.03
C HIS A 87 -13.14 3.42 -16.58
N TYR A 88 -13.79 4.55 -16.29
CA TYR A 88 -13.77 5.12 -14.95
C TYR A 88 -14.57 4.30 -13.94
N GLU A 89 -15.69 3.69 -14.33
CA GLU A 89 -16.44 2.76 -13.46
C GLU A 89 -15.61 1.52 -13.13
N TYR A 90 -14.84 1.02 -14.10
CA TYR A 90 -13.90 -0.06 -13.87
C TYR A 90 -12.76 0.36 -12.93
N CYS A 91 -12.12 1.50 -13.16
CA CYS A 91 -11.13 2.04 -12.22
C CYS A 91 -11.71 2.29 -10.83
N LEU A 92 -12.98 2.68 -10.71
CA LEU A 92 -13.64 2.83 -9.40
C LEU A 92 -13.73 1.49 -8.67
N SER A 93 -13.99 0.38 -9.39
CA SER A 93 -14.01 -0.95 -8.78
C SER A 93 -12.63 -1.39 -8.27
N LEU A 94 -11.55 -0.94 -8.94
CA LEU A 94 -10.17 -1.25 -8.55
C LEU A 94 -9.66 -0.34 -7.42
N PHE A 95 -10.03 0.94 -7.38
CA PHE A 95 -9.55 1.86 -6.34
C PHE A 95 -10.47 1.95 -5.12
N GLY A 96 -11.76 1.71 -5.30
CA GLY A 96 -12.78 1.88 -4.27
C GLY A 96 -12.84 0.73 -3.27
N THR A 97 -13.95 0.66 -2.53
CA THR A 97 -14.20 -0.43 -1.57
C THR A 97 -15.02 -1.58 -2.16
N GLY A 98 -15.68 -1.36 -3.30
CA GLY A 98 -16.49 -2.37 -3.96
C GLY A 98 -15.63 -3.49 -4.55
N GLY A 99 -16.07 -4.74 -4.46
CA GLY A 99 -15.39 -5.87 -5.10
C GLY A 99 -13.99 -6.22 -4.56
N GLY A 100 -13.55 -5.59 -3.46
CA GLY A 100 -12.21 -5.80 -2.91
C GLY A 100 -11.13 -4.91 -3.53
N GLY A 101 -11.47 -3.72 -4.03
CA GLY A 101 -10.48 -2.76 -4.54
C GLY A 101 -9.54 -2.19 -3.46
N ALA A 102 -8.61 -1.35 -3.91
CA ALA A 102 -7.47 -0.85 -3.16
C ALA A 102 -7.78 -0.25 -1.78
N LEU A 103 -8.89 0.49 -1.62
CA LEU A 103 -9.26 1.01 -0.29
C LEU A 103 -9.61 -0.11 0.70
N SER A 104 -10.28 -1.17 0.24
CA SER A 104 -10.56 -2.35 1.07
C SER A 104 -9.27 -3.11 1.38
N LEU A 105 -8.43 -3.37 0.36
CA LEU A 105 -7.14 -4.05 0.53
C LEU A 105 -6.23 -3.30 1.50
N LEU A 106 -6.18 -1.96 1.45
CA LEU A 106 -5.40 -1.17 2.38
C LEU A 106 -5.94 -1.28 3.81
N GLY A 107 -7.26 -1.36 3.97
CA GLY A 107 -7.92 -1.61 5.25
C GLY A 107 -7.54 -2.97 5.84
N ASP A 108 -7.61 -4.02 5.02
CA ASP A 108 -7.22 -5.38 5.41
C ASP A 108 -5.72 -5.46 5.72
N GLY A 109 -4.88 -4.85 4.90
CA GLY A 109 -3.45 -4.74 5.10
C GLY A 109 -3.09 -4.08 6.42
N GLU A 110 -3.78 -3.00 6.81
CA GLU A 110 -3.57 -2.37 8.12
C GLU A 110 -3.91 -3.33 9.29
N GLN A 111 -4.92 -4.18 9.14
CA GLN A 111 -5.24 -5.19 10.17
C GLN A 111 -4.17 -6.28 10.24
N HIS A 112 -3.68 -6.77 9.10
CA HIS A 112 -2.57 -7.72 9.06
C HIS A 112 -1.30 -7.14 9.73
N LEU A 113 -0.97 -5.88 9.42
CA LEU A 113 0.15 -5.16 10.06
C LEU A 113 0.00 -5.11 11.59
N LYS A 114 -1.19 -4.76 12.10
CA LYS A 114 -1.46 -4.71 13.54
C LYS A 114 -1.34 -6.06 14.23
N ASN A 115 -1.65 -7.13 13.51
CA ASN A 115 -1.57 -8.50 14.01
C ASN A 115 -0.16 -9.10 13.88
N GLY A 116 0.80 -8.37 13.31
CA GLY A 116 2.15 -8.88 13.04
C GLY A 116 2.22 -9.86 11.86
N ASP A 117 1.16 -9.96 11.06
CA ASP A 117 1.07 -10.82 9.88
C ASP A 117 1.61 -10.08 8.65
N TYR A 118 2.94 -9.94 8.61
CA TYR A 118 3.61 -9.11 7.62
C TYR A 118 3.58 -9.72 6.21
N ASP A 119 3.50 -11.05 6.10
CA ASP A 119 3.33 -11.74 4.81
C ASP A 119 2.00 -11.36 4.17
N SER A 120 0.90 -11.47 4.92
CA SER A 120 -0.41 -11.08 4.40
C SER A 120 -0.51 -9.58 4.16
N PHE A 121 0.10 -8.74 5.02
CA PHE A 121 0.21 -7.31 4.75
C PHE A 121 0.91 -7.03 3.41
N ASN A 122 2.04 -7.69 3.14
CA ASN A 122 2.77 -7.56 1.88
C ASN A 122 1.91 -7.99 0.67
N VAL A 123 1.14 -9.09 0.81
CA VAL A 123 0.21 -9.54 -0.24
C VAL A 123 -0.82 -8.45 -0.55
N GLN A 124 -1.47 -7.87 0.46
CA GLN A 124 -2.48 -6.81 0.25
C GLN A 124 -1.88 -5.57 -0.45
N VAL A 125 -0.68 -5.14 -0.03
CA VAL A 125 0.03 -4.00 -0.64
C VAL A 125 0.33 -4.25 -2.11
N ASN A 126 0.82 -5.43 -2.47
CA ASN A 126 1.11 -5.76 -3.87
C ASN A 126 -0.16 -5.90 -4.72
N SER A 127 -1.28 -6.32 -4.14
CA SER A 127 -2.59 -6.30 -4.84
C SER A 127 -3.02 -4.88 -5.19
N ILE A 128 -2.75 -3.88 -4.35
CA ILE A 128 -3.04 -2.47 -4.67
C ILE A 128 -2.20 -1.97 -5.86
N ILE A 129 -0.94 -2.39 -5.97
CA ILE A 129 -0.08 -2.07 -7.12
C ILE A 129 -0.65 -2.69 -8.40
N ALA A 130 -1.18 -3.91 -8.32
CA ALA A 130 -1.86 -4.56 -9.44
C ALA A 130 -3.12 -3.80 -9.85
N ASP A 131 -3.95 -3.37 -8.91
CA ASP A 131 -5.16 -2.56 -9.17
C ASP A 131 -4.82 -1.24 -9.89
N TYR A 132 -3.77 -0.55 -9.44
CA TYR A 132 -3.24 0.62 -10.16
C TYR A 132 -2.86 0.27 -11.61
N SER A 133 -2.07 -0.79 -11.80
CA SER A 133 -1.60 -1.20 -13.12
C SER A 133 -2.77 -1.58 -14.03
N GLU A 134 -3.78 -2.28 -13.53
CA GLU A 134 -4.94 -2.68 -14.32
C GLU A 134 -5.78 -1.48 -14.76
N CYS A 135 -5.95 -0.47 -13.89
CA CYS A 135 -6.66 0.76 -14.24
C CYS A 135 -5.87 1.58 -15.27
N ILE A 136 -4.58 1.85 -15.02
CA ILE A 136 -3.80 2.83 -15.80
C ILE A 136 -3.13 2.21 -17.03
N LYS A 137 -2.56 1.01 -16.90
CA LYS A 137 -1.80 0.33 -17.96
C LYS A 137 -2.65 -0.70 -18.71
N GLY A 138 -3.84 -1.02 -18.20
CA GLY A 138 -4.77 -1.98 -18.80
C GLY A 138 -4.44 -3.44 -18.43
N ARG A 139 -5.47 -4.30 -18.52
CA ARG A 139 -5.39 -5.71 -18.12
C ARG A 139 -4.91 -6.65 -19.23
N THR A 140 -5.15 -6.32 -20.50
CA THR A 140 -5.02 -7.27 -21.61
C THR A 140 -3.75 -7.03 -22.43
N PRO A 141 -2.79 -7.99 -22.44
CA PRO A 141 -1.62 -7.89 -23.29
C PRO A 141 -1.99 -7.70 -24.77
N GLY A 142 -1.37 -6.73 -25.44
CA GLY A 142 -1.61 -6.44 -26.86
C GLY A 142 -2.85 -5.59 -27.14
N VAL A 143 -3.67 -5.27 -26.13
CA VAL A 143 -4.73 -4.26 -26.24
C VAL A 143 -4.22 -2.97 -25.61
N PRO A 144 -4.13 -1.86 -26.35
CA PRO A 144 -3.75 -0.58 -25.77
C PRO A 144 -4.71 -0.19 -24.64
N PRO A 145 -4.22 0.37 -23.52
CA PRO A 145 -5.09 0.89 -22.49
C PRO A 145 -5.96 2.02 -23.04
N TYR A 146 -7.03 2.34 -22.31
CA TYR A 146 -7.81 3.55 -22.59
C TYR A 146 -6.87 4.76 -22.54
N ASP A 147 -6.91 5.60 -23.58
CA ASP A 147 -6.06 6.78 -23.69
C ASP A 147 -6.60 7.92 -22.81
N ASP A 148 -6.42 7.79 -21.50
CA ASP A 148 -6.93 8.72 -20.51
C ASP A 148 -6.18 10.07 -20.55
N LYS A 149 -6.86 11.11 -21.02
CA LYS A 149 -6.36 12.50 -21.03
C LYS A 149 -6.82 13.32 -19.83
N SER A 150 -7.49 12.70 -18.87
CA SER A 150 -7.96 13.36 -17.66
C SER A 150 -6.82 13.57 -16.66
N VAL A 151 -7.18 14.00 -15.45
CA VAL A 151 -6.24 14.13 -14.34
C VAL A 151 -5.99 12.81 -13.60
N LEU A 152 -6.78 11.77 -13.85
CA LEU A 152 -6.70 10.50 -13.11
C LEU A 152 -5.30 9.86 -13.12
N PRO A 153 -4.57 9.77 -14.25
CA PRO A 153 -3.24 9.14 -14.25
C PRO A 153 -2.28 9.76 -13.24
N LYS A 154 -2.33 11.09 -13.07
CA LYS A 154 -1.49 11.81 -12.11
C LYS A 154 -1.84 11.46 -10.66
N TYR A 155 -3.13 11.34 -10.32
CA TYR A 155 -3.54 10.97 -8.96
C TYR A 155 -3.24 9.50 -8.66
N ALA A 156 -3.45 8.63 -9.65
CA ALA A 156 -3.13 7.22 -9.56
C ALA A 156 -1.62 6.97 -9.41
N GLU A 157 -0.77 7.74 -10.09
CA GLU A 157 0.69 7.67 -9.97
C GLU A 157 1.17 8.00 -8.55
N VAL A 158 0.58 9.01 -7.90
CA VAL A 158 0.90 9.32 -6.50
C VAL A 158 0.51 8.15 -5.58
N VAL A 159 -0.64 7.52 -5.80
CA VAL A 159 -1.02 6.30 -5.06
C VAL A 159 0.02 5.21 -5.28
N HIS A 160 0.42 4.97 -6.53
CA HIS A 160 1.42 3.96 -6.86
C HIS A 160 2.73 4.22 -6.13
N ASP A 161 3.24 5.45 -6.17
CA ASP A 161 4.49 5.82 -5.49
C ASP A 161 4.42 5.60 -3.97
N VAL A 162 3.29 5.93 -3.33
CA VAL A 162 3.11 5.71 -1.88
C VAL A 162 2.99 4.22 -1.55
N VAL A 163 2.33 3.44 -2.39
CA VAL A 163 2.14 1.99 -2.17
C VAL A 163 3.42 1.21 -2.50
N ASP A 164 4.24 1.64 -3.44
CA ASP A 164 5.56 1.07 -3.71
C ASP A 164 6.49 1.25 -2.49
N ILE A 165 6.39 2.39 -1.80
CA ILE A 165 7.05 2.59 -0.50
C ILE A 165 6.55 1.61 0.56
N LEU A 166 5.23 1.37 0.64
CA LEU A 166 4.68 0.37 1.56
C LEU A 166 5.22 -1.03 1.24
N SER A 167 5.35 -1.37 -0.04
CA SER A 167 5.90 -2.65 -0.48
C SER A 167 7.35 -2.79 -0.04
N ALA A 168 8.17 -1.75 -0.25
CA ALA A 168 9.55 -1.72 0.23
C ALA A 168 9.64 -1.90 1.75
N ILE A 169 8.79 -1.23 2.54
CA ILE A 169 8.75 -1.39 4.00
C ILE A 169 8.33 -2.82 4.39
N ALA A 170 7.35 -3.40 3.68
CA ALA A 170 6.85 -4.74 3.95
C ALA A 170 7.94 -5.82 3.77
N LEU A 171 8.83 -5.66 2.78
CA LEU A 171 9.98 -6.56 2.59
C LEU A 171 10.86 -6.62 3.86
N PHE A 172 11.20 -5.48 4.44
CA PHE A 172 12.00 -5.43 5.69
C PHE A 172 11.25 -5.92 6.93
N LEU A 173 9.91 -5.92 6.91
CA LEU A 173 9.11 -6.46 8.01
C LEU A 173 9.13 -7.99 8.00
N VAL A 174 9.06 -8.60 6.81
CA VAL A 174 9.11 -10.05 6.60
C VAL A 174 10.50 -10.63 6.92
N ASP A 175 11.58 -9.91 6.58
CA ASP A 175 12.99 -10.31 6.80
C ASP A 175 13.44 -10.22 8.27
#